data_AF-A0AAP0PQI7-F1
#
_entry.id   AF-A0AAP0PQI7-F1
#
_cell.length_a   1.000
_cell.length_b   1.000
_cell.length_c   1.000
_cell.angle_alpha   90.00
_cell.angle_beta   90.00
_cell.angle_gamma   90.00
#
_symmetry.space_group_name_H-M   'P 1'
#
loop_
_entity.id
_entity.type
_entity.pdbx_description
1 polymer ?
#
loop_
_entity_poly.entity_id
_entity_poly.type
_entity_poly.pdbx_seq_one_letter_code
_entity_poly.pdbx_strand_id
1 'polypeptide(L)'
;MKKMGFINTPFAYNKLTELYLQTGLHEKINTLMDEMKEKGVIQDKFTWKNRLNAHVTASDNVGMESILHEMGKDPMILSLLAGGSCMQLPQMVM
;
A
#
# COMPACT_ATOMS: atom_id res chain seq x y z
N MET A 1 -19.68 5.33 1.64
CA MET A 1 -18.56 5.27 0.69
C MET A 1 -19.03 5.36 -0.77
N LYS A 2 -19.86 4.43 -1.28
CA LYS A 2 -20.39 4.49 -2.67
C LYS A 2 -21.17 5.77 -3.02
N LYS A 3 -22.15 6.16 -2.19
CA LYS A 3 -22.97 7.38 -2.42
C LYS A 3 -22.21 8.71 -2.26
N MET A 4 -21.01 8.68 -1.67
CA MET A 4 -20.21 9.87 -1.37
C MET A 4 -19.07 10.09 -2.40
N GLY A 5 -19.01 9.30 -3.48
CA GLY A 5 -17.96 9.43 -4.50
C GLY A 5 -16.56 8.94 -4.08
N PHE A 6 -16.37 8.54 -2.82
CA PHE A 6 -15.08 8.06 -2.31
C PHE A 6 -14.65 6.68 -2.83
N ILE A 7 -15.43 6.05 -3.70
CA ILE A 7 -15.25 4.64 -4.09
C ILE A 7 -13.88 4.38 -4.75
N ASN A 8 -13.28 5.42 -5.33
CA ASN A 8 -11.99 5.35 -6.03
C ASN A 8 -10.90 6.16 -5.32
N THR A 9 -11.04 6.45 -4.02
CA THR A 9 -10.00 7.18 -3.28
C THR A 9 -9.15 6.24 -2.43
N PRO A 10 -7.84 6.51 -2.27
CA PRO A 10 -6.98 5.71 -1.38
C PRO A 10 -7.54 5.59 0.04
N PHE A 11 -8.19 6.66 0.52
CA PHE A 11 -8.87 6.67 1.82
C PHE A 11 -9.91 5.55 1.96
N ALA A 12 -10.70 5.29 0.92
CA ALA A 12 -11.70 4.25 0.96
C ALA A 12 -11.07 2.85 1.07
N TYR A 13 -10.04 2.59 0.26
CA TYR A 13 -9.30 1.34 0.30
C TYR A 13 -8.58 1.15 1.63
N ASN A 14 -8.03 2.21 2.22
CA ASN A 14 -7.40 2.16 3.53
C ASN A 14 -8.37 1.76 4.63
N LYS A 15 -9.60 2.30 4.60
CA LYS A 15 -10.64 1.93 5.58
C LYS A 15 -11.13 0.50 5.42
N LEU A 16 -11.25 0.02 4.18
CA LEU A 16 -11.58 -1.38 3.92
C LEU A 16 -10.44 -2.32 4.33
N THR A 17 -9.19 -1.93 4.09
CA THR A 17 -8.00 -2.68 4.53
C THR A 17 -7.97 -2.78 6.04
N GLU A 18 -8.15 -1.67 6.76
CA GLU A 18 -8.21 -1.64 8.24
C GLU A 18 -9.33 -2.56 8.78
N LEU A 19 -10.51 -2.52 8.18
CA LEU A 19 -11.62 -3.40 8.54
C LEU A 19 -11.29 -4.89 8.33
N TYR A 20 -10.68 -5.24 7.20
CA TYR A 20 -10.29 -6.62 6.92
C TYR A 20 -9.21 -7.14 7.86
N LEU A 21 -8.28 -6.28 8.29
CA LEU A 21 -7.30 -6.62 9.33
C LEU A 21 -7.97 -6.90 10.67
N GLN A 22 -8.88 -6.03 11.10
CA GLN A 22 -9.58 -6.19 12.38
C GLN A 22 -10.48 -7.43 12.42
N THR A 23 -10.96 -7.87 11.25
CA THR A 23 -11.85 -9.04 11.10
C THR A 23 -11.09 -10.32 10.74
N GLY A 24 -9.77 -10.27 10.56
CA GLY A 24 -8.93 -11.41 10.21
C GLY A 24 -9.09 -11.92 8.77
N LEU A 25 -9.76 -11.15 7.90
CA LEU A 25 -10.02 -11.51 6.50
C LEU A 25 -8.87 -11.07 5.58
N HIS A 26 -7.67 -11.56 5.87
CA HIS A 26 -6.45 -11.12 5.20
C HIS A 26 -6.44 -11.44 3.70
N GLU A 27 -7.13 -12.49 3.26
CA GLU A 27 -7.24 -12.89 1.85
C GLU A 27 -7.90 -11.79 1.00
N LYS A 28 -8.85 -11.04 1.57
CA LYS A 28 -9.56 -9.95 0.88
C LYS A 28 -8.68 -8.73 0.65
N ILE A 29 -7.59 -8.59 1.40
CA ILE A 29 -6.67 -7.46 1.26
C ILE A 29 -5.95 -7.55 -0.09
N ASN A 30 -5.53 -8.75 -0.51
CA ASN A 30 -4.86 -8.93 -1.80
C ASN A 30 -5.80 -8.56 -2.97
N THR A 31 -7.03 -9.07 -2.96
CA THR A 31 -8.06 -8.72 -3.95
C THR A 31 -8.33 -7.21 -3.99
N LEU A 32 -8.35 -6.57 -2.82
CA LEU A 32 -8.55 -5.12 -2.71
C LEU A 32 -7.38 -4.32 -3.30
N MET A 33 -6.14 -4.82 -3.17
CA MET A 33 -4.96 -4.21 -3.78
C MET A 33 -4.94 -4.36 -5.30
N ASP A 34 -5.39 -5.49 -5.82
CA ASP A 34 -5.54 -5.69 -7.26
C ASP A 34 -6.61 -4.76 -7.84
N GLU A 35 -7.74 -4.59 -7.15
CA GLU A 35 -8.78 -3.62 -7.53
C GLU A 35 -8.25 -2.17 -7.52
N MET A 36 -7.42 -1.77 -6.54
CA MET A 36 -6.76 -0.46 -6.55
C MET A 36 -5.90 -0.27 -7.80
N LYS A 37 -5.09 -1.28 -8.14
CA LYS A 37 -4.21 -1.24 -9.32
C LYS A 37 -5.02 -1.13 -10.62
N GLU A 38 -6.04 -1.96 -10.79
CA GLU A 38 -6.91 -1.96 -11.98
C GLU A 38 -7.61 -0.61 -12.19
N LYS A 39 -7.99 0.05 -11.09
CA LYS A 39 -8.64 1.37 -11.14
C LYS A 39 -7.65 2.54 -11.17
N GLY A 40 -6.35 2.28 -11.20
CA GLY A 40 -5.32 3.31 -11.19
C GLY A 40 -5.29 4.16 -9.90
N VAL A 41 -5.79 3.62 -8.79
CA VAL A 41 -5.78 4.29 -7.49
C VAL A 41 -4.42 4.07 -6.85
N ILE A 42 -3.62 5.13 -6.76
CA ILE A 42 -2.27 5.07 -6.20
C ILE A 42 -2.35 4.74 -4.70
N GLN A 43 -1.60 3.72 -4.28
CA GLN A 43 -1.46 3.36 -2.87
C GLN A 43 -0.74 4.48 -2.11
N ASP A 44 -1.26 4.87 -0.96
CA ASP A 44 -0.62 5.88 -0.12
C ASP A 44 0.20 5.25 1.01
N LYS A 45 0.93 6.07 1.76
CA LYS A 45 1.74 5.63 2.90
C LYS A 45 0.94 4.85 3.95
N PHE A 46 -0.36 5.11 4.09
CA PHE A 46 -1.20 4.41 5.05
C PHE A 46 -1.60 3.04 4.52
N THR A 47 -1.84 2.89 3.21
CA THR A 47 -2.06 1.60 2.55
C THR A 47 -0.88 0.67 2.85
N TRP A 48 0.34 1.12 2.59
CA TRP A 48 1.55 0.33 2.82
C TRP A 48 1.78 0.00 4.29
N LYS A 49 1.62 0.99 5.19
CA LYS A 49 1.76 0.77 6.65
C LYS A 49 0.78 -0.30 7.16
N ASN A 50 -0.48 -0.23 6.72
CA ASN A 50 -1.52 -1.16 7.16
C ASN A 50 -1.21 -2.58 6.68
N ARG A 51 -0.78 -2.75 5.43
CA ARG A 51 -0.40 -4.07 4.91
C ARG A 51 0.82 -4.63 5.66
N LEU A 52 1.86 -3.83 5.93
CA LEU A 52 2.99 -4.28 6.76
C LEU A 52 2.55 -4.73 8.16
N ASN A 53 1.69 -3.94 8.82
CA ASN A 53 1.20 -4.25 10.16
C ASN A 53 0.39 -5.56 10.21
N ALA A 54 -0.28 -5.91 9.11
CA ALA A 54 -0.95 -7.21 8.94
C ALA A 54 0.01 -8.37 9.12
N HIS A 55 1.11 -8.34 8.38
CA HIS A 55 2.11 -9.39 8.37
C HIS A 55 2.92 -9.42 9.67
N VAL A 56 3.21 -8.26 10.26
CA VAL A 56 3.79 -8.17 11.62
C VAL A 56 2.89 -8.90 12.63
N THR A 57 1.59 -8.59 12.62
CA THR A 57 0.61 -9.19 13.54
C THR A 57 0.47 -10.70 13.32
N ALA A 58 0.53 -11.14 12.06
CA ALA A 58 0.48 -12.54 11.68
C ALA A 58 1.82 -13.29 11.87
N SER A 59 2.91 -12.60 12.26
CA SER A 59 4.29 -13.14 12.24
C SER A 59 4.69 -13.74 10.88
N ASP A 60 4.13 -13.20 9.79
CA ASP A 60 4.36 -13.64 8.42
C ASP A 60 5.53 -12.88 7.80
N ASN A 61 6.74 -13.36 8.06
CA ASN A 61 7.96 -12.73 7.56
C ASN A 61 8.05 -12.76 6.02
N VAL A 62 7.52 -13.81 5.38
CA VAL A 62 7.53 -13.95 3.91
C VAL A 62 6.64 -12.90 3.27
N GLY A 63 5.43 -12.71 3.78
CA GLY A 63 4.54 -11.66 3.32
C GLY A 63 5.11 -10.25 3.56
N MET A 64 5.80 -10.04 4.68
CA MET A 64 6.48 -8.77 4.95
C MET A 64 7.59 -8.48 3.93
N GLU A 65 8.45 -9.44 3.63
CA GLU A 65 9.50 -9.30 2.61
C GLU A 65 8.92 -9.03 1.23
N SER A 66 7.83 -9.71 0.86
CA SER A 66 7.13 -9.48 -0.41
C SER A 66 6.65 -8.03 -0.52
N ILE A 67 6.05 -7.48 0.53
CA ILE A 67 5.60 -6.09 0.54
C ILE A 67 6.77 -5.12 0.44
N LEU A 68 7.86 -5.35 1.20
CA LEU A 68 9.05 -4.50 1.13
C LEU A 68 9.67 -4.53 -0.27
N HIS A 69 9.68 -5.69 -0.93
CA HIS A 69 10.13 -5.82 -2.31
C HIS A 69 9.22 -5.07 -3.30
N GLU A 70 7.90 -5.13 -3.12
CA GLU A 70 6.96 -4.32 -3.91
C GLU A 70 7.17 -2.81 -3.71
N MET A 71 7.36 -2.37 -2.46
CA MET A 71 7.65 -0.97 -2.12
C MET A 71 8.97 -0.49 -2.75
N GLY A 72 9.98 -1.35 -2.84
CA GLY A 72 11.25 -1.03 -3.48
C GLY A 72 11.17 -0.85 -5.00
N LYS A 73 10.08 -1.29 -5.64
CA LYS A 73 9.82 -1.04 -7.07
C LYS A 73 9.19 0.34 -7.32
N ASP A 74 8.72 1.01 -6.27
CA ASP A 74 8.21 2.37 -6.32
C ASP A 74 9.20 3.32 -5.60
N PRO A 75 10.05 4.05 -6.35
CA PRO A 75 11.08 4.92 -5.79
C PRO A 75 10.53 6.00 -4.84
N MET A 76 9.27 6.44 -5.05
CA MET A 76 8.62 7.43 -4.19
C MET A 76 8.34 6.86 -2.80
N ILE A 77 7.96 5.58 -2.72
CA ILE A 77 7.63 4.91 -1.46
C ILE A 77 8.89 4.50 -0.68
N LEU A 78 9.95 4.06 -1.38
CA LEU A 78 11.25 3.75 -0.78
C LEU A 78 11.86 4.98 -0.05
N SER A 79 11.73 6.17 -0.64
CA SER A 79 12.22 7.43 -0.07
C SER A 79 11.55 7.80 1.27
N LEU A 80 10.31 7.33 1.49
CA LEU A 80 9.54 7.58 2.70
C LEU A 80 9.96 6.66 3.86
N LEU A 81 10.39 5.44 3.55
CA LEU A 81 10.91 4.48 4.53
C LEU A 81 12.34 4.79 4.96
N ALA A 82 13.17 5.29 4.04
CA ALA A 82 14.58 5.58 4.31
C ALA A 82 14.83 6.85 5.15
N GLY A 83 13.77 7.53 5.61
CA GLY A 83 13.91 8.77 6.36
C GLY A 83 14.41 9.91 5.48
N GLY A 84 13.54 10.39 4.58
CA GLY A 84 13.63 11.76 4.03
C GLY A 84 15.01 12.14 3.49
N SER A 85 15.46 11.49 2.42
CA SER A 85 16.39 12.12 1.50
C SER A 85 15.78 12.02 0.10
N CYS A 86 15.27 13.15 -0.35
CA CYS A 86 14.96 13.42 -1.74
C CYS A 86 16.20 13.10 -2.56
N MET A 87 16.28 11.89 -3.14
CA MET A 87 17.18 11.65 -4.25
C MET A 87 16.57 12.38 -5.44
N GLN A 88 17.08 13.59 -5.67
CA GLN A 88 16.96 14.30 -6.92
C GLN A 88 17.26 13.30 -8.05
N LEU A 89 16.25 12.93 -8.84
CA LEU A 89 16.47 12.20 -10.09
C LEU A 89 17.44 13.04 -10.94
N PRO A 90 18.60 12.50 -11.36
CA PRO A 90 19.32 13.15 -12.43
C PRO A 90 18.46 13.03 -13.68
N GLN A 91 18.22 14.17 -14.33
CA GLN A 91 17.57 14.20 -15.63
C GLN A 91 18.32 13.26 -16.57
N MET A 92 17.65 12.22 -17.06
CA MET A 92 18.17 11.43 -18.17
C MET A 92 17.79 12.17 -19.45
N VAL A 93 18.82 12.73 -20.07
CA VAL A 93 18.85 13.50 -21.31
C VAL A 93 18.16 12.77 -22.46
N MET A 94 17.27 13.50 -23.15
CA MET A 94 17.44 13.82 -24.57
C MET A 94 17.10 15.29 -24.79
#